data_AF-A0A0X8XU91-F1
#
_entry.id   AF-A0A0X8XU91-F1
#
_cell.length_a   1.000
_cell.length_b   1.000
_cell.length_c   1.000
_cell.angle_alpha   90.00
_cell.angle_beta   90.00
_cell.angle_gamma   90.00
#
_symmetry.space_group_name_H-M   'P 1'
#
loop_
_entity.id
_entity.type
_entity.pdbx_description
1 polymer ?
#
loop_
_entity_poly.entity_id
_entity_poly.type
_entity_poly.pdbx_seq_one_letter_code
_entity_poly.pdbx_strand_id
1 'polypeptide(L)'
;MTGITAEPAALTTVADHAAQTAGRLSAGADPGEGPPVFALPQASRFLAALTAARTRQAAAATDFARFYADAGTSLTALAGTLTSQEDAAAGSFGAFTGGPS
;
A
#
# COMPACT_ATOMS: atom_id res chain seq x y z
N MET A 1 -16.66 19.00 16.62
CA MET A 1 -15.25 18.60 16.40
C MET A 1 -15.21 17.08 16.49
N THR A 2 -15.41 16.38 15.38
CA THR A 2 -15.35 14.91 15.35
C THR A 2 -13.89 14.51 15.31
N GLY A 3 -13.30 14.31 16.49
CA GLY A 3 -11.97 13.72 16.58
C GLY A 3 -12.03 12.37 15.88
N ILE A 4 -11.24 12.21 14.82
CA ILE A 4 -10.98 10.88 14.27
C ILE A 4 -10.20 10.17 15.37
N THR A 5 -10.88 9.37 16.19
CA THR A 5 -10.24 8.39 17.07
C THR A 5 -9.71 7.29 16.16
N ALA A 6 -8.59 7.57 15.49
CA ALA A 6 -7.85 6.57 14.75
C ALA A 6 -7.14 5.70 15.79
N GLU A 7 -7.75 4.57 16.11
CA GLU A 7 -7.13 3.59 16.99
C GLU A 7 -5.84 3.07 16.31
N PRO A 8 -4.67 3.16 16.96
CA PRO A 8 -3.40 2.76 16.35
C PRO A 8 -3.42 1.33 15.79
N ALA A 9 -4.12 0.41 16.46
CA ALA A 9 -4.31 -0.97 16.00
C ALA A 9 -5.13 -1.08 14.70
N ALA A 10 -6.11 -0.20 14.51
CA ALA A 10 -6.89 -0.14 13.26
C ALA A 10 -6.01 0.40 12.12
N LEU A 11 -5.14 1.39 12.38
CA LEU A 11 -4.21 1.92 11.39
C LEU A 11 -3.19 0.87 10.95
N THR A 12 -2.63 0.08 11.87
CA THR A 12 -1.70 -1.02 11.54
C THR A 12 -2.40 -2.12 10.74
N THR A 13 -3.64 -2.46 11.09
CA THR A 13 -4.43 -3.44 10.33
C THR A 13 -4.64 -2.98 8.88
N VAL A 14 -5.00 -1.70 8.68
CA VAL A 14 -5.17 -1.16 7.32
C VAL A 14 -3.83 -1.12 6.57
N ALA A 15 -2.72 -0.82 7.25
CA ALA A 15 -1.39 -0.86 6.66
C ALA A 15 -1.01 -2.26 6.16
N ASP A 16 -1.30 -3.30 6.93
CA ASP A 16 -1.06 -4.70 6.55
C ASP A 16 -1.90 -5.10 5.33
N HIS A 17 -3.17 -4.68 5.28
CA HIS A 17 -4.04 -4.90 4.13
C HIS A 17 -3.52 -4.19 2.87
N ALA A 18 -2.99 -2.97 3.02
CA ALA A 18 -2.38 -2.23 1.93
C ALA A 18 -1.11 -2.94 1.41
N ALA A 19 -0.24 -3.39 2.30
CA ALA A 19 0.96 -4.17 1.96
C ALA A 19 0.60 -5.49 1.24
N GLN A 20 -0.42 -6.21 1.71
CA GLN A 20 -0.89 -7.43 1.07
C GLN A 20 -1.46 -7.15 -0.33
N THR A 21 -2.18 -6.04 -0.50
CA THR A 21 -2.72 -5.62 -1.80
C THR A 21 -1.59 -5.27 -2.78
N ALA A 22 -0.58 -4.52 -2.32
CA ALA A 22 0.60 -4.21 -3.10
C ALA A 22 1.36 -5.47 -3.56
N GLY A 23 1.50 -6.45 -2.67
CA GLY A 23 2.12 -7.75 -3.00
C GLY A 23 1.36 -8.50 -4.10
N ARG A 24 0.02 -8.56 -4.00
CA ARG A 24 -0.83 -9.23 -5.00
C ARG A 24 -0.78 -8.55 -6.37
N LEU A 25 -0.78 -7.22 -6.39
CA LEU A 25 -0.68 -6.44 -7.62
C LEU A 25 0.68 -6.63 -8.30
N SER A 26 1.77 -6.63 -7.51
CA SER A 26 3.13 -6.84 -8.03
C SER A 26 3.32 -8.24 -8.60
N ALA A 27 2.77 -9.28 -7.95
CA ALA A 27 2.88 -10.66 -8.41
C ALA A 27 2.17 -10.91 -9.76
N GLY A 28 1.11 -10.16 -10.06
CA GLY A 28 0.36 -10.26 -11.33
C GLY A 28 0.83 -9.30 -12.42
N ALA A 29 1.84 -8.47 -12.15
CA ALA A 29 2.30 -7.43 -13.07
C ALA A 29 3.27 -7.93 -14.16
N ASP A 30 3.56 -9.23 -14.22
CA ASP A 30 4.38 -9.79 -15.30
C ASP A 30 3.58 -9.78 -16.62
N PRO A 31 4.00 -9.01 -17.64
CA PRO A 31 3.35 -9.01 -18.94
C PRO A 31 3.55 -10.33 -19.72
N GLY A 32 4.42 -11.22 -19.27
CA GLY A 32 4.75 -12.49 -19.91
C GLY A 32 5.69 -12.34 -21.11
N GLU A 33 5.96 -13.46 -21.81
CA GLU A 33 6.77 -13.46 -23.01
C GLU A 33 6.09 -12.76 -24.20
N GLY A 34 6.91 -12.26 -25.13
CA GLY A 34 6.45 -11.54 -26.32
C GLY A 34 5.50 -12.37 -27.19
N PRO A 35 4.62 -11.71 -27.97
CA PRO A 35 3.60 -12.39 -28.74
C PRO A 35 4.23 -13.28 -29.83
N PRO A 36 3.67 -14.47 -30.08
CA PRO A 36 4.11 -15.29 -31.21
C PRO A 36 3.82 -14.60 -32.55
N VAL A 37 4.75 -14.75 -33.49
CA VAL A 37 4.64 -14.15 -34.83
C VAL A 37 3.80 -15.06 -35.72
N PHE A 38 2.69 -14.54 -36.24
CA PHE A 38 1.84 -15.24 -37.21
C PHE A 38 2.07 -14.73 -38.62
N ALA A 39 1.96 -15.62 -39.61
CA ALA A 39 2.02 -15.28 -41.03
C ALA A 39 0.83 -14.40 -41.50
N LEU A 40 -0.24 -14.32 -40.70
CA LEU A 40 -1.45 -13.56 -41.01
C LEU A 40 -1.32 -12.10 -40.50
N PRO A 41 -1.34 -11.08 -41.38
CA PRO A 41 -1.08 -9.69 -40.99
C PRO A 41 -2.11 -9.07 -40.03
N GLN A 42 -3.34 -9.60 -39.99
CA GLN A 42 -4.38 -9.14 -39.07
C GLN A 42 -4.18 -9.73 -37.67
N ALA A 43 -3.79 -11.01 -37.60
CA ALA A 43 -3.48 -11.67 -36.34
C ALA A 43 -2.25 -11.05 -35.66
N SER A 44 -1.21 -10.71 -36.44
CA SER A 44 -0.01 -10.04 -35.91
C SER A 44 -0.33 -8.65 -35.34
N ARG A 45 -1.16 -7.85 -36.04
CA ARG A 45 -1.61 -6.54 -35.55
C ARG A 45 -2.43 -6.63 -34.27
N PHE A 46 -3.36 -7.59 -34.20
CA PHE A 46 -4.14 -7.84 -33.00
C PHE A 46 -3.26 -8.20 -31.80
N LEU A 47 -2.31 -9.12 -31.98
CA LEU A 47 -1.42 -9.54 -30.90
C LEU A 47 -0.48 -8.42 -30.44
N ALA A 48 0.04 -7.62 -31.37
CA ALA A 48 0.83 -6.45 -31.01
C ALA A 48 0.02 -5.45 -30.16
N ALA A 49 -1.24 -5.21 -30.52
CA ALA A 49 -2.14 -4.36 -29.74
C ALA A 49 -2.47 -4.97 -28.37
N LEU A 50 -2.68 -6.29 -28.31
CA LEU A 50 -2.94 -7.01 -27.06
C LEU A 50 -1.73 -6.97 -26.12
N THR A 51 -0.51 -7.20 -26.64
CA THR A 51 0.74 -7.07 -25.86
C THR A 51 0.91 -5.66 -25.34
N ALA A 52 0.71 -4.63 -26.18
CA ALA A 52 0.79 -3.24 -25.75
C ALA A 52 -0.26 -2.89 -24.68
N ALA A 53 -1.45 -3.49 -24.73
CA ALA A 53 -2.47 -3.33 -23.68
C ALA A 53 -2.03 -4.02 -22.38
N ARG A 54 -1.50 -5.25 -22.45
CA ARG A 54 -0.98 -6.00 -21.29
C ARG A 54 0.20 -5.28 -20.63
N THR A 55 1.12 -4.71 -21.39
CA THR A 55 2.24 -3.90 -20.87
C THR A 55 1.73 -2.66 -20.12
N ARG A 56 0.71 -1.97 -20.66
CA ARG A 56 0.09 -0.83 -19.97
C ARG A 56 -0.63 -1.26 -18.69
N GLN A 57 -1.32 -2.40 -18.72
CA GLN A 57 -1.96 -2.96 -17.53
C GLN A 57 -0.94 -3.33 -16.44
N ALA A 58 0.18 -3.96 -16.83
CA ALA A 58 1.29 -4.29 -15.94
C ALA A 58 1.87 -3.03 -15.27
N ALA A 59 2.17 -2.00 -16.06
CA ALA A 59 2.67 -0.73 -15.54
C ALA A 59 1.70 -0.09 -14.53
N ALA A 60 0.41 -0.04 -14.86
CA ALA A 60 -0.61 0.48 -13.95
C ALA A 60 -0.71 -0.35 -12.65
N ALA A 61 -0.60 -1.68 -12.74
CA ALA A 61 -0.59 -2.54 -11.56
C ALA A 61 0.62 -2.27 -10.66
N THR A 62 1.80 -2.02 -11.23
CA THR A 62 3.00 -1.61 -10.50
C THR A 62 2.80 -0.25 -9.82
N ASP A 63 2.20 0.73 -10.50
CA ASP A 63 1.92 2.05 -9.91
C ASP A 63 0.96 1.95 -8.73
N PHE A 64 -0.12 1.16 -8.87
CA PHE A 64 -1.04 0.90 -7.75
C PHE A 64 -0.36 0.15 -6.61
N ALA A 65 0.50 -0.83 -6.90
CA ALA A 65 1.24 -1.53 -5.88
C ALA A 65 2.12 -0.58 -5.06
N ARG A 66 2.80 0.34 -5.75
CA ARG A 66 3.60 1.38 -5.10
C ARG A 66 2.75 2.30 -4.23
N PHE A 67 1.61 2.76 -4.74
CA PHE A 67 0.69 3.58 -3.97
C PHE A 67 0.24 2.90 -2.67
N TYR A 68 -0.15 1.62 -2.73
CA TYR A 68 -0.56 0.88 -1.54
C TYR A 68 0.59 0.61 -0.57
N ALA A 69 1.81 0.37 -1.07
CA ALA A 69 2.98 0.24 -0.22
C ALA A 69 3.28 1.55 0.53
N ASP A 70 3.29 2.69 -0.18
CA ASP A 70 3.53 4.01 0.40
C ASP A 70 2.45 4.39 1.42
N ALA A 71 1.18 4.07 1.12
CA ALA A 71 0.06 4.25 2.04
C ALA A 71 0.24 3.40 3.31
N GLY A 72 0.65 2.13 3.17
CA GLY A 72 0.93 1.25 4.30
C GLY A 72 2.04 1.80 5.20
N THR A 73 3.17 2.24 4.62
CA THR A 73 4.25 2.88 5.38
C THR A 73 3.78 4.13 6.13
N SER A 74 2.97 4.97 5.48
CA SER A 74 2.45 6.20 6.08
C SER A 74 1.50 5.92 7.25
N LEU A 75 0.63 4.91 7.12
CA LEU A 75 -0.30 4.52 8.18
C LEU A 75 0.43 3.91 9.39
N THR A 76 1.45 3.08 9.15
CA THR A 76 2.30 2.54 10.22
C THR A 76 3.05 3.65 10.96
N ALA A 77 3.61 4.62 10.23
CA ALA A 77 4.30 5.76 10.83
C ALA A 77 3.35 6.64 11.66
N LEU A 78 2.12 6.86 11.17
CA LEU A 78 1.08 7.57 11.91
C LEU A 78 0.70 6.84 13.19
N ALA A 79 0.48 5.53 13.13
CA ALA A 79 0.17 4.71 14.30
C ALA A 79 1.26 4.83 15.37
N GLY A 80 2.53 4.71 14.99
CA GLY A 80 3.66 4.87 15.91
C GLY A 80 3.76 6.27 16.52
N THR A 81 3.42 7.30 15.75
CA THR A 81 3.37 8.69 16.26
C THR A 81 2.27 8.86 17.30
N LEU A 82 1.08 8.31 17.05
CA LEU A 82 -0.05 8.36 17.99
C LEU A 82 0.28 7.62 19.29
N THR A 83 0.81 6.40 19.22
CA THR A 83 1.26 5.64 20.40
C THR A 83 2.30 6.42 21.21
N SER A 84 3.29 7.02 20.54
CA SER A 84 4.32 7.81 21.24
C SER A 84 3.73 9.04 21.96
N GLN A 85 2.72 9.69 21.37
CA GLN A 85 2.04 10.83 21.98
C GLN A 85 1.18 10.41 23.19
N GLU A 86 0.49 9.27 23.09
CA GLU A 86 -0.29 8.70 24.18
C GLU A 86 0.61 8.31 25.36
N ASP A 87 1.75 7.65 25.10
CA ASP A 87 2.74 7.27 26.12
C ASP A 87 3.33 8.51 26.82
N ALA A 88 3.68 9.54 26.05
CA ALA A 88 4.20 10.80 26.60
C ALA A 88 3.16 11.52 27.48
N ALA A 89 1.89 11.52 27.05
CA ALA A 89 0.80 12.08 27.84
C ALA A 89 0.59 11.31 29.15
N ALA A 90 0.55 9.97 29.08
CA ALA A 90 0.41 9.11 30.26
C ALA A 90 1.56 9.31 31.26
N GLY A 91 2.80 9.40 30.78
CA GLY A 91 3.98 9.67 31.61
C GLY A 91 3.92 11.03 32.31
N SER A 92 3.48 12.07 31.60
CA SER A 92 3.29 13.42 32.17
C SER A 92 2.23 13.42 33.28
N PHE A 93 1.07 12.79 33.06
CA PHE A 93 0.03 12.68 34.09
C PHE A 93 0.45 11.83 35.29
N GLY A 94 1.22 10.76 35.07
CA GLY A 94 1.80 9.95 36.15
C GLY A 94 2.81 10.73 37.01
N ALA A 95 3.59 11.62 36.39
CA ALA A 95 4.50 12.51 37.11
C ALA A 95 3.77 13.54 38.00
N PHE A 96 2.57 13.97 37.61
CA PHE A 96 1.73 14.86 38.43
C PHE A 96 1.06 14.15 39.61
N THR A 97 0.80 12.85 39.51
CA THR A 97 0.10 12.08 40.57
C THR A 97 1.03 11.32 41.52
N GLY A 98 2.32 11.14 41.16
CA GLY A 98 3.33 10.45 41.95
C GLY A 98 4.30 11.34 42.74
N GLY A 99 3.90 12.56 43.12
CA GLY A 99 4.75 13.48 43.89
C GLY A 99 5.25 12.87 45.23
N PRO A 100 6.49 13.20 45.67
CA PRO A 100 7.14 12.56 46.81
C PRO A 100 6.33 12.78 48.10
N SER A 101 5.99 11.66 48.76
CA SER A 101 5.53 11.60 50.15
C SER A 101 6.74 11.52 51.09
#